data_AF-A0A1A2U9H1-F1
#
_entry.id   AF-A0A1A2U9H1-F1
#
_cell.length_a   1.000
_cell.length_b   1.000
_cell.length_c   1.000
_cell.angle_alpha   90.00
_cell.angle_beta   90.00
_cell.angle_gamma   90.00
#
_symmetry.space_group_name_H-M   'P 1'
#
loop_
_entity.id
_entity.type
_entity.pdbx_description
1 polymer ?
#
loop_
_entity_poly.entity_id
_entity_poly.type
_entity_poly.pdbx_seq_one_letter_code
_entity_poly.pdbx_strand_id
1 'polypeptide(L)'
;PRTPGPGVLHEPFGDTPEANLLGHQLQVGDDGEFELYIGGPERGPNWLPTTTGSRKLFIRQGFDRWEELPAQLRIERIDMDSPKPLPSPPEMVEAMRWAGEFVTGLMADWPEFPFTYGGVDANHPNAFPQVDATDADARRGRAAANMYWELADDEALIVEFGAHGGLWMLTNMGVFFNSMDYLYRPVSYTPSRTKTDADGRVRLVMAHRDPGVHNWLDTQGFACGNLTYRHMLEGEPAALSTQVVKHGELLAALPEDTAMVSPAERTAAMWERFHGIRRRYVL
;
A
#
# COMPACT_ATOMS: atom_id res chain seq x y z
N PRO A 1 -17.15 -19.02 -6.36
CA PRO A 1 -17.24 -17.98 -5.30
C PRO A 1 -16.40 -18.41 -4.10
N ARG A 2 -15.56 -17.53 -3.52
CA ARG A 2 -14.93 -17.88 -2.24
C ARG A 2 -16.03 -17.90 -1.18
N THR A 3 -16.02 -18.93 -0.33
CA THR A 3 -16.95 -18.99 0.79
C THR A 3 -16.66 -17.82 1.72
N PRO A 4 -17.62 -16.91 1.98
CA PRO A 4 -17.45 -15.89 3.01
C PRO A 4 -17.06 -16.55 4.34
N GLY A 5 -16.13 -15.96 5.07
CA GLY A 5 -15.65 -16.51 6.32
C GLY A 5 -14.86 -15.49 7.15
N PRO A 6 -14.58 -15.79 8.42
CA PRO A 6 -13.82 -14.92 9.31
C PRO A 6 -12.46 -14.56 8.67
N GLY A 7 -12.10 -13.28 8.67
CA GLY A 7 -10.79 -12.79 8.18
C GLY A 7 -10.65 -12.65 6.67
N VAL A 8 -11.72 -12.85 5.91
CA VAL A 8 -11.73 -12.63 4.46
C VAL A 8 -12.47 -11.33 4.17
N LEU A 9 -11.75 -10.31 3.69
CA LEU A 9 -12.39 -9.10 3.15
C LEU A 9 -13.35 -9.51 2.01
N HIS A 10 -14.54 -8.92 1.99
CA HIS A 10 -15.56 -9.21 0.99
C HIS A 10 -15.00 -9.24 -0.44
N GLU A 11 -15.58 -10.11 -1.28
CA GLU A 11 -15.34 -10.01 -2.72
C GLU A 11 -15.70 -8.59 -3.20
N PRO A 12 -14.83 -7.89 -3.95
CA PRO A 12 -13.78 -8.45 -4.77
C PRO A 12 -12.37 -8.37 -4.17
N PHE A 13 -12.17 -7.98 -2.91
CA PHE A 13 -10.83 -7.99 -2.31
C PHE A 13 -10.37 -9.44 -2.16
N GLY A 14 -9.32 -9.81 -2.90
CA GLY A 14 -8.70 -11.12 -2.81
C GLY A 14 -7.42 -11.00 -2.01
N ASP A 15 -7.31 -11.74 -0.92
CA ASP A 15 -6.13 -11.67 -0.07
C ASP A 15 -4.97 -12.53 -0.62
N THR A 16 -5.20 -13.83 -0.79
CA THR A 16 -4.23 -14.76 -1.40
C THR A 16 -4.64 -15.08 -2.85
N PRO A 17 -3.76 -14.90 -3.86
CA PRO A 17 -4.07 -15.26 -5.24
C PRO A 17 -4.00 -16.77 -5.49
N GLU A 18 -4.74 -17.28 -6.48
CA GLU A 18 -4.65 -18.68 -6.93
C GLU A 18 -3.28 -18.99 -7.56
N ALA A 19 -2.77 -18.02 -8.33
CA ALA A 19 -1.44 -18.02 -8.92
C ALA A 19 -0.91 -16.59 -8.91
N ASN A 20 0.41 -16.44 -8.79
CA ASN A 20 1.10 -15.15 -8.80
C ASN A 20 2.29 -15.22 -9.74
N LEU A 21 2.61 -14.08 -10.38
CA LEU A 21 3.79 -13.91 -11.22
C LEU A 21 4.43 -12.57 -10.86
N LEU A 22 5.66 -12.62 -10.38
CA LEU A 22 6.43 -11.45 -9.95
C LEU A 22 7.22 -10.87 -11.13
N GLY A 23 7.54 -9.57 -11.05
CA GLY A 23 8.23 -8.87 -12.15
C GLY A 23 9.54 -9.54 -12.58
N HIS A 24 10.34 -10.03 -11.63
CA HIS A 24 11.60 -10.74 -11.91
C HIS A 24 11.44 -12.12 -12.57
N GLN A 25 10.22 -12.65 -12.65
CA GLN A 25 9.90 -13.91 -13.32
C GLN A 25 9.42 -13.68 -14.76
N LEU A 26 9.07 -12.44 -15.11
CA LEU A 26 8.70 -12.09 -16.48
C LEU A 26 9.95 -12.05 -17.36
N GLN A 27 9.89 -12.75 -18.48
CA GLN A 27 10.81 -12.53 -19.58
C GLN A 27 10.34 -11.32 -20.37
N VAL A 28 11.13 -10.26 -20.30
CA VAL A 28 10.89 -8.98 -20.99
C VAL A 28 11.94 -8.86 -22.11
N GLY A 29 11.50 -8.50 -23.31
CA GLY A 29 12.37 -8.28 -24.45
C GLY A 29 13.31 -7.09 -24.26
N ASP A 30 14.35 -7.01 -25.10
CA ASP A 30 15.33 -5.90 -25.07
C ASP A 30 14.69 -4.53 -25.37
N ASP A 31 13.52 -4.52 -26.01
CA ASP A 31 12.68 -3.36 -26.29
C ASP A 31 11.75 -2.97 -25.12
N GLY A 32 11.76 -3.74 -24.02
CA GLY A 32 10.89 -3.54 -22.87
C GLY A 32 9.49 -4.12 -23.03
N GLU A 33 9.21 -4.83 -24.12
CA GLU A 33 7.90 -5.45 -24.36
C GLU A 33 7.84 -6.86 -23.77
N PHE A 34 6.63 -7.30 -23.40
CA PHE A 34 6.38 -8.68 -23.00
C PHE A 34 4.96 -9.09 -23.38
N GLU A 35 4.77 -10.38 -23.62
CA GLU A 35 3.46 -11.01 -23.77
C GLU A 35 3.26 -11.98 -22.59
N LEU A 36 2.06 -11.98 -22.00
CA LEU A 36 1.69 -12.87 -20.89
C LEU A 36 0.41 -13.63 -21.24
N TYR A 37 0.50 -14.96 -21.31
CA TYR A 37 -0.65 -15.82 -21.51
C TYR A 37 -1.34 -16.11 -20.18
N ILE A 38 -2.66 -15.92 -20.12
CA ILE A 38 -3.44 -16.07 -18.89
C ILE A 38 -4.45 -17.21 -19.10
N GLY A 39 -4.25 -18.31 -18.38
CA GLY A 39 -5.08 -19.51 -18.48
C GLY A 39 -4.75 -20.40 -19.68
N GLY A 40 -5.65 -21.35 -19.96
CA GLY A 40 -5.44 -22.36 -21.00
C GLY A 40 -4.26 -23.30 -20.73
N PRO A 41 -3.82 -24.05 -21.75
CA PRO A 41 -2.56 -24.80 -21.68
C PRO A 41 -1.38 -23.87 -21.45
N GLU A 42 -0.35 -24.36 -20.76
CA GLU A 42 0.91 -23.64 -20.57
C GLU A 42 1.50 -23.19 -21.91
N ARG A 43 1.84 -21.90 -22.01
CA ARG A 43 2.34 -21.30 -23.24
C ARG A 43 3.51 -20.36 -22.96
N GLY A 44 4.70 -20.83 -23.31
CA GLY A 44 5.92 -20.04 -23.24
C GLY A 44 6.34 -19.70 -21.81
N PRO A 45 7.37 -18.86 -21.66
CA PRO A 45 7.95 -18.53 -20.35
C PRO A 45 7.07 -17.61 -19.51
N ASN A 46 6.27 -16.76 -20.16
CA ASN A 46 5.33 -15.85 -19.50
C ASN A 46 3.92 -16.45 -19.56
N TRP A 47 3.60 -17.28 -18.58
CA TRP A 47 2.28 -17.89 -18.45
C TRP A 47 1.78 -17.82 -17.00
N LEU A 48 0.52 -17.42 -16.84
CA LEU A 48 -0.16 -17.37 -15.56
C LEU A 48 -1.36 -18.34 -15.58
N PRO A 49 -1.32 -19.45 -14.83
CA PRO A 49 -2.40 -20.42 -14.81
C PRO A 49 -3.69 -19.83 -14.21
N THR A 50 -4.82 -20.35 -14.67
CA THR A 50 -6.15 -20.05 -14.11
C THR A 50 -6.88 -21.34 -13.77
N THR A 51 -7.91 -21.23 -12.94
CA THR A 51 -8.87 -22.31 -12.67
C THR A 51 -10.23 -21.93 -13.24
N THR A 52 -11.16 -22.87 -13.28
CA THR A 52 -12.57 -22.58 -13.61
C THR A 52 -13.22 -21.59 -12.63
N GLY A 53 -12.63 -21.39 -11.44
CA GLY A 53 -13.05 -20.39 -10.46
C GLY A 53 -12.34 -19.04 -10.57
N SER A 54 -11.33 -18.91 -11.45
CA SER A 54 -10.62 -17.64 -11.67
C SER A 54 -11.54 -16.63 -12.34
N ARG A 55 -11.64 -15.45 -11.73
CA ARG A 55 -12.58 -14.39 -12.14
C ARG A 55 -11.97 -12.98 -12.15
N LYS A 56 -10.73 -12.84 -11.68
CA LYS A 56 -10.04 -11.57 -11.50
C LYS A 56 -8.56 -11.74 -11.75
N LEU A 57 -7.99 -10.80 -12.48
CA LEU A 57 -6.55 -10.56 -12.57
C LEU A 57 -6.26 -9.31 -11.74
N PHE A 58 -5.29 -9.39 -10.83
CA PHE A 58 -4.85 -8.24 -10.05
C PHE A 58 -3.43 -7.88 -10.45
N ILE A 59 -3.23 -6.66 -10.93
CA ILE A 59 -1.91 -6.16 -11.36
C ILE A 59 -1.46 -5.10 -10.35
N ARG A 60 -0.28 -5.30 -9.75
CA ARG A 60 0.36 -4.32 -8.87
C ARG A 60 1.58 -3.76 -9.57
N GLN A 61 1.61 -2.45 -9.73
CA GLN A 61 2.80 -1.69 -10.11
C GLN A 61 3.20 -0.85 -8.90
N GLY A 62 4.31 -1.21 -8.26
CA GLY A 62 4.88 -0.45 -7.15
C GLY A 62 5.86 0.59 -7.69
N PHE A 63 5.83 1.80 -7.13
CA PHE A 63 6.72 2.88 -7.53
C PHE A 63 7.50 3.37 -6.33
N ASP A 64 8.82 3.39 -6.44
CA ASP A 64 9.67 3.98 -5.41
C ASP A 64 9.89 5.47 -5.72
N ARG A 65 10.45 5.76 -6.89
CA ARG A 65 10.81 7.10 -7.32
C ARG A 65 9.66 7.82 -8.05
N TRP A 66 9.75 9.14 -8.11
CA TRP A 66 8.70 9.98 -8.70
C TRP A 66 8.70 9.98 -10.23
N GLU A 67 9.85 9.73 -10.85
CA GLU A 67 10.04 9.70 -12.29
C GLU A 67 9.72 8.35 -12.95
N GLU A 68 9.49 7.30 -12.16
CA GLU A 68 9.11 5.99 -12.66
C GLU A 68 7.76 6.04 -13.40
N LEU A 69 7.68 5.34 -14.54
CA LEU A 69 6.51 5.27 -15.39
C LEU A 69 5.82 3.92 -15.27
N PRO A 70 4.47 3.88 -15.31
CA PRO A 70 3.76 2.61 -15.33
C PRO A 70 4.02 1.86 -16.64
N ALA A 71 4.11 0.53 -16.55
CA ALA A 71 3.95 -0.35 -17.69
C ALA A 71 2.57 -0.12 -18.33
N GLN A 72 2.56 0.01 -19.65
CA GLN A 72 1.35 0.14 -20.45
C GLN A 72 0.90 -1.25 -20.88
N LEU A 73 -0.26 -1.68 -20.38
CA LEU A 73 -0.74 -3.04 -20.55
C LEU A 73 -2.04 -3.06 -21.35
N ARG A 74 -2.18 -4.04 -22.23
CA ARG A 74 -3.42 -4.35 -22.95
C ARG A 74 -3.78 -5.80 -22.68
N ILE A 75 -5.07 -6.07 -22.56
CA ILE A 75 -5.60 -7.42 -22.39
C ILE A 75 -6.63 -7.69 -23.48
N GLU A 76 -6.48 -8.83 -24.13
CA GLU A 76 -7.40 -9.29 -25.16
C GLU A 76 -7.70 -10.79 -24.97
N ARG A 77 -8.89 -11.19 -25.43
CA ARG A 77 -9.28 -12.59 -25.44
C ARG A 77 -8.75 -13.23 -26.71
N ILE A 78 -7.91 -14.25 -26.54
CA ILE A 78 -7.44 -15.11 -27.64
C ILE A 78 -8.65 -15.83 -28.26
N ASP A 79 -8.63 -15.99 -29.58
CA ASP A 79 -9.69 -16.64 -30.38
C ASP A 79 -11.05 -15.92 -30.32
N MET A 80 -11.05 -14.60 -30.10
CA MET A 80 -12.25 -13.79 -30.23
C MET A 80 -12.70 -13.70 -31.69
N ASP A 81 -13.81 -14.35 -32.02
CA ASP A 81 -14.41 -14.38 -33.36
C ASP A 81 -15.72 -13.59 -33.46
N SER A 82 -16.19 -13.06 -32.33
CA SER A 82 -17.48 -12.42 -32.18
C SER A 82 -17.48 -11.38 -31.05
N PRO A 83 -18.34 -10.35 -31.11
CA PRO A 83 -18.46 -9.38 -30.03
C PRO A 83 -18.93 -10.00 -28.72
N LYS A 84 -18.55 -9.40 -27.59
CA LYS A 84 -19.12 -9.75 -26.29
C LYS A 84 -20.65 -9.59 -26.34
N PRO A 85 -21.44 -10.61 -25.96
CA PRO A 85 -22.89 -10.49 -25.86
C PRO A 85 -23.31 -9.36 -24.92
N LEU A 86 -24.44 -8.71 -25.23
CA LEU A 86 -25.04 -7.74 -24.31
C LEU A 86 -25.55 -8.46 -23.05
N PRO A 87 -25.39 -7.86 -21.85
CA PRO A 87 -25.96 -8.43 -20.64
C PRO A 87 -27.49 -8.43 -20.73
N SER A 88 -28.10 -9.54 -20.32
CA SER A 88 -29.53 -9.67 -20.15
C SER A 88 -30.04 -8.84 -18.95
N PRO A 89 -31.34 -8.51 -18.89
CA PRO A 89 -31.90 -7.83 -17.72
C PRO A 89 -31.65 -8.58 -16.40
N PRO A 90 -31.82 -9.92 -16.31
CA PRO A 90 -31.50 -10.65 -15.08
C PRO A 90 -30.03 -10.54 -14.65
N GLU A 91 -29.09 -10.63 -15.59
CA GLU A 91 -27.65 -10.44 -15.29
C GLU A 91 -27.37 -9.04 -14.75
N MET A 92 -28.03 -8.02 -15.31
CA MET A 92 -27.89 -6.64 -14.84
C MET A 92 -28.47 -6.45 -13.43
N VAL A 93 -29.64 -7.04 -13.14
CA VAL A 93 -30.23 -7.00 -11.78
C VAL A 93 -29.31 -7.68 -10.77
N GLU A 94 -28.72 -8.81 -11.12
CA GLU A 94 -27.77 -9.51 -10.25
C GLU A 94 -26.50 -8.69 -10.01
N ALA A 95 -25.94 -8.08 -11.05
CA ALA A 95 -24.77 -7.21 -10.92
C ALA A 95 -25.05 -6.00 -10.01
N MET A 96 -26.22 -5.39 -10.12
CA MET A 96 -26.64 -4.28 -9.25
C MET A 96 -26.82 -4.71 -7.79
N ARG A 97 -27.45 -5.87 -7.56
CA ARG A 97 -27.60 -6.46 -6.21
C ARG A 97 -26.23 -6.70 -5.59
N TRP A 98 -25.35 -7.38 -6.32
CA TRP A 98 -23.99 -7.66 -5.89
C TRP A 98 -23.21 -6.38 -5.57
N ALA A 99 -23.32 -5.34 -6.40
CA ALA A 99 -22.65 -4.06 -6.15
C ALA A 99 -23.16 -3.38 -4.85
N GLY A 100 -24.47 -3.45 -4.59
CA GLY A 100 -25.07 -2.96 -3.34
C GLY A 100 -24.56 -3.71 -2.12
N GLU A 101 -24.63 -5.05 -2.15
CA GLU A 101 -24.11 -5.90 -1.09
C GLU A 101 -22.62 -5.66 -0.83
N PHE A 102 -21.83 -5.50 -1.89
CA PHE A 102 -20.42 -5.20 -1.80
C PHE A 102 -20.14 -3.88 -1.07
N VAL A 103 -20.80 -2.78 -1.46
CA VAL A 103 -20.60 -1.47 -0.83
C VAL A 103 -21.05 -1.49 0.63
N THR A 104 -22.17 -2.14 0.93
CA THR A 104 -22.65 -2.29 2.31
C THR A 104 -21.67 -3.10 3.16
N GLY A 105 -21.20 -4.24 2.66
CA GLY A 105 -20.23 -5.08 3.36
C GLY A 105 -18.90 -4.37 3.58
N LEU A 106 -18.38 -3.69 2.55
CA LEU A 106 -17.17 -2.86 2.63
C LEU A 106 -17.25 -1.87 3.81
N MET A 107 -18.36 -1.14 3.93
CA MET A 107 -18.50 -0.11 4.97
C MET A 107 -18.70 -0.69 6.37
N ALA A 108 -19.28 -1.89 6.48
CA ALA A 108 -19.47 -2.57 7.75
C ALA A 108 -18.16 -3.22 8.27
N ASP A 109 -17.39 -3.85 7.38
CA ASP A 109 -16.25 -4.69 7.77
C ASP A 109 -14.97 -3.91 7.97
N TRP A 110 -14.65 -2.95 7.09
CA TRP A 110 -13.33 -2.32 7.06
C TRP A 110 -12.90 -1.63 8.37
N PRO A 111 -13.78 -0.91 9.09
CA PRO A 111 -13.41 -0.28 10.36
C PRO A 111 -12.92 -1.28 11.42
N GLU A 112 -13.54 -2.47 11.48
CA GLU A 112 -13.27 -3.48 12.51
C GLU A 112 -12.25 -4.53 12.06
N PHE A 113 -12.06 -4.68 10.75
CA PHE A 113 -11.13 -5.64 10.16
C PHE A 113 -9.71 -5.60 10.75
N PRO A 114 -9.02 -4.44 10.89
CA PRO A 114 -7.66 -4.42 11.46
C PRO A 114 -7.58 -4.99 12.88
N PHE A 115 -8.59 -4.74 13.71
CA PHE A 115 -8.63 -5.16 15.10
C PHE A 115 -9.02 -6.62 15.23
N THR A 116 -9.97 -7.06 14.39
CA THR A 116 -10.50 -8.43 14.46
C THR A 116 -9.59 -9.43 13.78
N TYR A 117 -8.95 -9.04 12.67
CA TYR A 117 -8.24 -9.96 11.76
C TYR A 117 -6.84 -9.47 11.34
N GLY A 118 -6.55 -8.18 11.50
CA GLY A 118 -5.29 -7.57 11.07
C GLY A 118 -4.18 -7.54 12.12
N GLY A 119 -4.43 -8.08 13.32
CA GLY A 119 -3.46 -8.15 14.42
C GLY A 119 -3.22 -6.81 15.13
N VAL A 120 -4.05 -5.80 14.89
CA VAL A 120 -3.95 -4.49 15.56
C VAL A 120 -4.53 -4.59 16.97
N ASP A 121 -3.77 -4.15 17.97
CA ASP A 121 -4.24 -4.07 19.35
C ASP A 121 -4.90 -2.72 19.63
N ALA A 122 -6.23 -2.72 19.74
CA ALA A 122 -7.01 -1.51 20.02
C ALA A 122 -6.70 -0.90 21.40
N ASN A 123 -6.18 -1.68 22.35
CA ASN A 123 -5.87 -1.19 23.70
C ASN A 123 -4.48 -0.56 23.81
N HIS A 124 -3.64 -0.73 22.78
CA HIS A 124 -2.29 -0.19 22.72
C HIS A 124 -2.10 0.60 21.43
N PRO A 125 -2.75 1.78 21.29
CA PRO A 125 -2.54 2.64 20.14
C PRO A 125 -1.08 3.06 20.05
N ASN A 126 -0.67 3.48 18.86
CA ASN A 126 0.68 3.93 18.51
C ASN A 126 1.75 2.82 18.62
N ALA A 127 1.38 1.54 18.62
CA ALA A 127 2.32 0.43 18.60
C ALA A 127 2.09 -0.48 17.38
N PHE A 128 3.17 -0.82 16.67
CA PHE A 128 3.12 -1.87 15.66
C PHE A 128 3.13 -3.25 16.32
N PRO A 129 2.35 -4.22 15.81
CA PRO A 129 2.57 -5.61 16.14
C PRO A 129 3.95 -6.07 15.63
N GLN A 130 4.50 -7.13 16.21
CA GLN A 130 5.70 -7.76 15.64
C GLN A 130 5.41 -8.23 14.22
N VAL A 131 6.29 -7.86 13.29
CA VAL A 131 6.15 -8.20 11.87
C VAL A 131 6.97 -9.46 11.60
N ASP A 132 6.31 -10.61 11.57
CA ASP A 132 6.92 -11.87 11.13
C ASP A 132 6.51 -12.13 9.68
N ALA A 133 7.47 -12.46 8.81
CA ALA A 133 7.18 -12.89 7.46
C ALA A 133 6.53 -14.28 7.48
N THR A 134 5.32 -14.42 6.92
CA THR A 134 4.61 -15.69 6.85
C THR A 134 4.61 -16.30 5.44
N ASP A 135 4.34 -17.60 5.33
CA ASP A 135 4.13 -18.26 4.02
C ASP A 135 3.00 -17.59 3.19
N ALA A 136 2.01 -17.02 3.87
CA ALA A 136 0.93 -16.28 3.23
C ALA A 136 1.45 -14.97 2.60
N ASP A 137 2.38 -14.29 3.27
CA ASP A 137 3.00 -13.06 2.79
C ASP A 137 3.89 -13.31 1.56
N ALA A 138 4.63 -14.43 1.57
CA ALA A 138 5.39 -14.86 0.40
C ALA A 138 4.49 -15.09 -0.82
N ARG A 139 3.34 -15.77 -0.66
CA ARG A 139 2.36 -15.95 -1.74
C ARG A 139 1.72 -14.64 -2.20
N ARG A 140 1.53 -13.70 -1.27
CA ARG A 140 1.00 -12.35 -1.56
C ARG A 140 2.04 -11.44 -2.23
N GLY A 141 3.33 -11.81 -2.18
CA GLY A 141 4.45 -10.98 -2.60
C GLY A 141 4.70 -9.77 -1.70
N ARG A 142 4.17 -9.77 -0.47
CA ARG A 142 4.33 -8.67 0.50
C ARG A 142 4.11 -9.15 1.93
N ALA A 143 4.91 -8.64 2.87
CA ALA A 143 4.59 -8.63 4.29
C ALA A 143 3.97 -7.28 4.67
N ALA A 144 3.02 -7.26 5.61
CA ALA A 144 2.37 -6.02 6.02
C ALA A 144 2.04 -6.01 7.52
N ALA A 145 2.21 -4.85 8.15
CA ALA A 145 1.82 -4.61 9.52
C ALA A 145 1.04 -3.30 9.62
N ASN A 146 -0.03 -3.30 10.40
CA ASN A 146 -0.86 -2.14 10.63
C ASN A 146 -0.74 -1.72 12.09
N MET A 147 -0.78 -0.42 12.31
CA MET A 147 -0.87 0.18 13.63
C MET A 147 -2.06 1.13 13.64
N TYR A 148 -2.87 1.05 14.69
CA TYR A 148 -3.83 2.09 15.03
C TYR A 148 -3.10 3.21 15.77
N TRP A 149 -3.25 4.46 15.35
CA TRP A 149 -2.60 5.60 16.00
C TRP A 149 -3.62 6.58 16.56
N GLU A 150 -3.25 7.22 17.67
CA GLU A 150 -3.98 8.29 18.33
C GLU A 150 -2.99 9.37 18.79
N LEU A 151 -3.28 10.64 18.53
CA LEU A 151 -2.45 11.77 18.97
C LEU A 151 -3.32 12.91 19.45
N ALA A 152 -2.94 13.50 20.59
CA ALA A 152 -3.44 14.81 21.00
C ALA A 152 -2.83 15.94 20.15
N ASP A 153 -3.47 17.12 20.17
CA ASP A 153 -3.09 18.29 19.37
C ASP A 153 -1.63 18.77 19.58
N ASP A 154 -1.04 18.44 20.74
CA ASP A 154 0.32 18.79 21.13
C ASP A 154 1.28 17.59 21.11
N GLU A 155 0.91 16.47 20.49
CA GLU A 155 1.72 15.26 20.40
C GLU A 155 2.27 15.03 18.99
N ALA A 156 3.34 14.24 18.94
CA ALA A 156 3.92 13.68 17.73
C ALA A 156 4.33 12.23 18.00
N LEU A 157 4.25 11.39 16.97
CA LEU A 157 4.68 10.01 17.01
C LEU A 157 5.94 9.83 16.18
N ILE A 158 7.01 9.35 16.80
CA ILE A 158 8.22 8.91 16.11
C ILE A 158 8.06 7.41 15.81
N VAL A 159 8.20 7.03 14.55
CA VAL A 159 8.27 5.65 14.08
C VAL A 159 9.69 5.39 13.63
N GLU A 160 10.35 4.41 14.24
CA GLU A 160 11.77 4.11 14.04
C GLU A 160 11.98 2.66 13.62
N PHE A 161 12.87 2.44 12.65
CA PHE A 161 13.35 1.12 12.26
C PHE A 161 14.75 1.22 11.62
N GLY A 162 15.50 0.12 11.58
CA GLY A 162 16.78 0.07 10.89
C GLY A 162 16.61 0.16 9.37
N ALA A 163 17.45 0.91 8.67
CA ALA A 163 17.44 0.92 7.22
C ALA A 163 17.70 -0.50 6.69
N HIS A 164 16.89 -0.92 5.72
CA HIS A 164 16.96 -2.25 5.13
C HIS A 164 16.71 -2.20 3.62
N GLY A 165 17.14 -3.25 2.93
CA GLY A 165 16.92 -3.43 1.50
C GLY A 165 15.46 -3.71 1.16
N GLY A 166 15.18 -3.83 -0.14
CA GLY A 166 13.84 -4.09 -0.66
C GLY A 166 13.02 -2.83 -0.90
N LEU A 167 11.81 -3.05 -1.42
CA LEU A 167 10.81 -1.99 -1.53
C LEU A 167 9.92 -2.06 -0.30
N TRP A 168 9.94 -1.00 0.51
CA TRP A 168 8.98 -0.84 1.59
C TRP A 168 8.17 0.44 1.46
N MET A 169 7.03 0.47 2.14
CA MET A 169 6.17 1.63 2.19
C MET A 169 5.58 1.81 3.58
N LEU A 170 5.65 3.03 4.11
CA LEU A 170 4.81 3.48 5.21
C LEU A 170 3.74 4.42 4.66
N THR A 171 2.49 4.18 5.01
CA THR A 171 1.34 4.97 4.54
C THR A 171 0.39 5.30 5.68
N ASN A 172 0.19 6.60 5.92
CA ASN A 172 -0.87 7.10 6.78
C ASN A 172 -2.23 6.96 6.06
N MET A 173 -3.20 6.40 6.76
CA MET A 173 -4.48 5.97 6.24
C MET A 173 -5.60 6.39 7.22
N GLY A 174 -6.78 6.66 6.67
CA GLY A 174 -7.96 6.95 7.49
C GLY A 174 -8.48 5.72 8.23
N VAL A 175 -9.51 5.91 9.04
CA VAL A 175 -10.19 4.84 9.79
C VAL A 175 -10.79 3.76 8.88
N PHE A 176 -11.11 4.10 7.62
CA PHE A 176 -11.61 3.15 6.62
C PHE A 176 -10.52 2.56 5.72
N PHE A 177 -9.23 2.67 6.11
CA PHE A 177 -8.10 2.22 5.29
C PHE A 177 -8.06 2.85 3.88
N ASN A 178 -8.64 4.03 3.71
CA ASN A 178 -8.38 4.87 2.56
C ASN A 178 -7.04 5.58 2.76
N SER A 179 -6.29 5.79 1.68
CA SER A 179 -5.17 6.72 1.74
C SER A 179 -5.68 8.10 2.16
N MET A 180 -4.88 8.79 2.97
CA MET A 180 -5.03 10.23 3.21
C MET A 180 -4.74 10.99 1.89
N ASP A 181 -4.88 12.32 1.86
CA ASP A 181 -4.60 13.13 0.66
C ASP A 181 -3.12 13.02 0.22
N TYR A 182 -2.83 11.98 -0.57
CA TYR A 182 -1.50 11.61 -0.99
C TYR A 182 -1.00 12.42 -2.18
N LEU A 183 -1.89 13.20 -2.81
CA LEU A 183 -1.57 14.02 -3.96
C LEU A 183 -0.83 15.29 -3.54
N TYR A 184 -1.22 15.88 -2.40
CA TYR A 184 -0.65 17.14 -1.93
C TYR A 184 0.12 17.02 -0.61
N ARG A 185 -0.06 15.95 0.17
CA ARG A 185 0.52 15.86 1.52
C ARG A 185 1.49 14.70 1.67
N PRO A 186 2.50 14.84 2.55
CA PRO A 186 3.45 13.79 2.82
C PRO A 186 2.82 12.75 3.75
N VAL A 187 2.04 11.84 3.18
CA VAL A 187 1.33 10.78 3.93
C VAL A 187 1.91 9.39 3.66
N SER A 188 2.93 9.32 2.80
CA SER A 188 3.60 8.06 2.49
C SER A 188 5.03 8.23 2.03
N TYR A 189 5.83 7.23 2.37
CA TYR A 189 7.27 7.14 2.14
C TYR A 189 7.67 5.76 1.63
N THR A 190 8.71 5.73 0.81
CA THR A 190 9.39 4.55 0.25
C THR A 190 10.90 4.82 0.29
N PRO A 191 11.79 3.82 0.13
CA PRO A 191 13.23 3.99 0.30
C PRO A 191 13.82 5.23 -0.39
N SER A 192 13.54 5.44 -1.68
CA SER A 192 14.12 6.55 -2.44
C SER A 192 13.69 7.95 -1.96
N ARG A 193 12.59 8.02 -1.21
CA ARG A 193 11.97 9.27 -0.74
C ARG A 193 12.19 9.50 0.75
N THR A 194 13.00 8.68 1.41
CA THR A 194 13.24 8.73 2.85
C THR A 194 14.70 9.02 3.16
N LYS A 195 14.94 9.79 4.21
CA LYS A 195 16.29 10.01 4.75
C LYS A 195 16.57 9.02 5.88
N THR A 196 17.79 8.52 5.88
CA THR A 196 18.35 7.68 6.95
C THR A 196 19.34 8.54 7.71
N ASP A 197 19.29 8.50 9.03
CA ASP A 197 20.21 9.24 9.89
C ASP A 197 21.57 8.51 9.95
N ALA A 198 22.61 9.14 10.48
CA ALA A 198 23.98 8.61 10.50
C ALA A 198 24.14 7.33 11.32
N ASP A 199 23.21 7.04 12.22
CA ASP A 199 23.15 5.78 12.98
C ASP A 199 22.53 4.61 12.18
N GLY A 200 22.19 4.84 10.91
CA GLY A 200 21.63 3.83 10.03
C GLY A 200 20.14 3.55 10.26
N ARG A 201 19.45 4.40 11.02
CA ARG A 201 18.01 4.26 11.27
C ARG A 201 17.20 5.23 10.43
N VAL A 202 15.98 4.80 10.13
CA VAL A 202 14.95 5.60 9.50
C VAL A 202 13.98 6.02 10.60
N ARG A 203 13.76 7.34 10.71
CA ARG A 203 12.78 7.93 11.62
C ARG A 203 11.75 8.71 10.83
N LEU A 204 10.49 8.34 10.96
CA LEU A 204 9.36 9.09 10.44
C LEU A 204 8.64 9.75 11.60
N VAL A 205 8.24 11.00 11.41
CA VAL A 205 7.54 11.76 12.43
C VAL A 205 6.12 12.00 11.97
N MET A 206 5.14 11.44 12.66
CA MET A 206 3.73 11.77 12.44
C MET A 206 3.31 12.89 13.39
N ALA A 207 2.76 13.98 12.84
CA ALA A 207 2.35 15.15 13.61
C ALA A 207 1.30 16.00 12.88
N HIS A 208 0.50 16.75 13.63
CA HIS A 208 -0.54 17.66 13.09
C HIS A 208 0.01 18.88 12.35
N ARG A 209 1.20 19.33 12.72
CA ARG A 209 1.86 20.51 12.15
C ARG A 209 3.23 20.11 11.63
N ASP A 210 3.66 20.72 10.52
CA ASP A 210 4.98 20.46 9.93
C ASP A 210 6.08 20.82 10.95
N PRO A 211 6.84 19.83 11.44
CA PRO A 211 7.92 20.09 12.39
C PRO A 211 9.23 20.50 11.69
N GLY A 212 9.23 20.59 10.35
CA GLY A 212 10.43 20.82 9.54
C GLY A 212 11.26 19.56 9.29
N VAL A 213 10.89 18.41 9.84
CA VAL A 213 11.59 17.13 9.60
C VAL A 213 11.27 16.62 8.18
N HIS A 214 12.29 16.18 7.44
CA HIS A 214 12.12 15.68 6.07
C HIS A 214 11.07 14.57 6.00
N ASN A 215 11.22 13.53 6.83
CA ASN A 215 10.36 12.35 6.91
C ASN A 215 9.06 12.58 7.72
N TRP A 216 8.43 13.74 7.54
CA TRP A 216 7.18 14.07 8.23
C TRP A 216 5.97 13.38 7.57
N LEU A 217 5.13 12.74 8.39
CA LEU A 217 3.83 12.17 8.07
C LEU A 217 2.73 13.11 8.58
N ASP A 218 2.00 13.70 7.64
CA ASP A 218 0.93 14.65 7.95
C ASP A 218 -0.35 13.91 8.40
N THR A 219 -0.85 14.23 9.60
CA THR A 219 -2.12 13.67 10.11
C THR A 219 -3.36 14.30 9.48
N GLN A 220 -3.20 15.43 8.78
CA GLN A 220 -4.27 16.21 8.16
C GLN A 220 -5.32 16.72 9.16
N GLY A 221 -4.94 16.87 10.43
CA GLY A 221 -5.82 17.30 11.50
C GLY A 221 -6.69 16.20 12.10
N PHE A 222 -6.55 14.94 11.67
CA PHE A 222 -7.18 13.82 12.34
C PHE A 222 -6.43 13.48 13.62
N ALA A 223 -7.18 13.18 14.69
CA ALA A 223 -6.64 12.75 15.98
C ALA A 223 -6.34 11.24 16.02
N CYS A 224 -6.88 10.47 15.09
CA CYS A 224 -6.60 9.04 14.98
C CYS A 224 -6.69 8.52 13.54
N GLY A 225 -6.15 7.33 13.31
CA GLY A 225 -6.15 6.67 12.01
C GLY A 225 -5.35 5.38 12.02
N ASN A 226 -4.94 4.95 10.83
CA ASN A 226 -4.10 3.76 10.65
C ASN A 226 -2.77 4.15 10.00
N LEU A 227 -1.69 3.49 10.41
CA LEU A 227 -0.41 3.56 9.74
C LEU A 227 -0.04 2.14 9.30
N THR A 228 0.20 1.95 8.01
CA THR A 228 0.55 0.63 7.47
C THR A 228 1.97 0.61 6.95
N TYR A 229 2.76 -0.32 7.46
CA TYR A 229 4.03 -0.74 6.91
C TYR A 229 3.83 -1.90 5.94
N ARG A 230 4.45 -1.85 4.76
CA ARG A 230 4.49 -2.94 3.79
C ARG A 230 5.91 -3.17 3.34
N HIS A 231 6.38 -4.41 3.36
CA HIS A 231 7.65 -4.83 2.79
C HIS A 231 7.39 -5.74 1.58
N MET A 232 8.12 -5.52 0.48
CA MET A 232 7.96 -6.18 -0.81
C MET A 232 9.32 -6.37 -1.47
N LEU A 233 9.39 -7.32 -2.41
CA LEU A 233 10.60 -7.67 -3.16
C LEU A 233 11.68 -8.29 -2.26
N GLU A 234 12.95 -7.97 -2.50
CA GLU A 234 14.11 -8.54 -1.80
C GLU A 234 14.20 -8.04 -0.35
N GLY A 235 14.83 -8.82 0.54
CA GLY A 235 15.03 -8.44 1.94
C GLY A 235 14.00 -9.02 2.90
N GLU A 236 14.03 -8.55 4.14
CA GLU A 236 13.13 -8.97 5.23
C GLU A 236 12.45 -7.74 5.85
N PRO A 237 11.21 -7.88 6.35
CA PRO A 237 10.53 -6.79 7.03
C PRO A 237 11.30 -6.36 8.28
N ALA A 238 11.34 -5.05 8.55
CA ALA A 238 11.95 -4.52 9.75
C ALA A 238 11.00 -4.57 10.95
N ALA A 239 11.58 -4.75 12.14
CA ALA A 239 10.89 -4.46 13.39
C ALA A 239 10.75 -2.95 13.57
N LEU A 240 9.53 -2.48 13.81
CA LEU A 240 9.24 -1.07 14.03
C LEU A 240 9.04 -0.79 15.51
N SER A 241 9.67 0.26 16.01
CA SER A 241 9.44 0.80 17.35
C SER A 241 8.84 2.19 17.26
N THR A 242 8.11 2.58 18.29
CA THR A 242 7.38 3.85 18.31
C THR A 242 7.56 4.58 19.63
N GLN A 243 7.50 5.91 19.56
CA GLN A 243 7.56 6.78 20.74
C GLN A 243 6.66 7.99 20.52
N VAL A 244 5.71 8.20 21.43
CA VAL A 244 4.94 9.46 21.51
C VAL A 244 5.74 10.47 22.32
N VAL A 245 5.83 11.69 21.80
CA VAL A 245 6.50 12.82 22.46
C VAL A 245 5.62 14.07 22.36
N LYS A 246 5.88 15.07 23.20
CA LYS A 246 5.30 16.40 23.00
C LYS A 246 5.90 17.04 21.77
N HIS A 247 5.07 17.71 20.98
CA HIS A 247 5.47 18.37 19.75
C HIS A 247 6.57 19.42 19.99
N GLY A 248 6.54 20.12 21.13
CA GLY A 248 7.59 21.06 21.51
C GLY A 248 8.93 20.41 21.90
N GLU A 249 8.93 19.12 22.22
CA GLU A 249 10.12 18.34 22.62
C GLU A 249 10.65 17.48 21.47
N LEU A 250 9.90 17.39 20.36
CA LEU A 250 10.16 16.51 19.23
C LEU A 250 11.60 16.61 18.69
N LEU A 251 12.09 17.83 18.44
CA LEU A 251 13.44 18.00 17.87
C LEU A 251 14.54 17.57 18.85
N ALA A 252 14.31 17.66 20.16
CA ALA A 252 15.25 17.19 21.16
C ALA A 252 15.22 15.66 21.33
N ALA A 253 14.14 15.01 20.91
CA ALA A 253 14.00 13.56 20.91
C ALA A 253 14.59 12.90 19.64
N LEU A 254 14.96 13.69 18.64
CA LEU A 254 15.55 13.22 17.39
C LEU A 254 17.07 13.42 17.37
N PRO A 255 17.84 12.62 16.61
CA PRO A 255 19.28 12.85 16.41
C PRO A 255 19.57 14.25 15.85
N GLU A 256 20.71 14.83 16.23
CA GLU A 256 21.12 16.17 15.76
C GLU A 256 21.27 16.27 14.24
N ASP A 257 21.56 15.15 13.57
CA ASP A 257 21.73 15.04 12.13
C ASP A 257 20.44 14.71 11.37
N THR A 258 19.30 14.67 12.06
CA THR A 258 17.99 14.46 11.44
C THR A 258 17.80 15.44 10.29
N ALA A 259 17.48 14.91 9.11
CA ALA A 259 17.31 15.74 7.92
C ALA A 259 16.12 16.70 8.09
N MET A 260 16.40 18.00 8.02
CA MET A 260 15.41 19.08 8.08
C MET A 260 15.12 19.64 6.68
N VAL A 261 13.96 20.27 6.53
CA VAL A 261 13.52 20.97 5.32
C VAL A 261 12.94 22.33 5.67
N SER A 262 13.23 23.31 4.82
CA SER A 262 12.61 24.63 4.82
C SER A 262 11.19 24.60 4.25
N PRO A 263 10.37 25.64 4.48
CA PRO A 263 9.06 25.77 3.84
C PRO A 263 9.11 25.75 2.30
N ALA A 264 10.18 26.29 1.70
CA ALA A 264 10.39 26.28 0.26
C ALA A 264 10.66 24.86 -0.25
N GLU A 265 11.51 24.09 0.44
CA GLU A 265 11.77 22.68 0.12
C GLU A 265 10.53 21.80 0.31
N ARG A 266 9.74 22.04 1.37
CA ARG A 266 8.46 21.36 1.57
C ARG A 266 7.51 21.62 0.39
N THR A 267 7.44 22.86 -0.08
CA THR A 267 6.63 23.24 -1.25
C THR A 267 7.14 22.57 -2.52
N ALA A 268 8.46 22.49 -2.72
CA ALA A 268 9.05 21.79 -3.85
C ALA A 268 8.74 20.28 -3.82
N ALA A 269 8.85 19.64 -2.66
CA ALA A 269 8.52 18.23 -2.47
C ALA A 269 7.03 17.93 -2.74
N MET A 270 6.12 18.85 -2.37
CA MET A 270 4.71 18.76 -2.74
C MET A 270 4.53 18.77 -4.26
N TRP A 271 5.21 19.68 -4.97
CA TRP A 271 5.14 19.73 -6.45
C TRP A 271 5.73 18.49 -7.12
N GLU A 272 6.85 17.99 -6.62
CA GLU A 272 7.46 16.76 -7.12
C GLU A 272 6.51 15.57 -7.00
N ARG A 273 5.90 15.41 -5.82
CA ARG A 273 4.85 14.43 -5.54
C ARG A 273 3.65 14.60 -6.48
N PHE A 274 3.10 15.81 -6.58
CA PHE A 274 1.95 16.12 -7.42
C PHE A 274 2.20 15.74 -8.88
N HIS A 275 3.36 16.13 -9.43
CA HIS A 275 3.74 15.81 -10.80
C HIS A 275 4.08 14.34 -11.00
N GLY A 276 4.76 13.71 -10.05
CA GLY A 276 5.11 12.29 -10.09
C GLY A 276 3.86 11.40 -10.09
N ILE A 277 2.89 11.70 -9.24
CA ILE A 277 1.61 10.97 -9.19
C ILE A 277 0.85 11.16 -10.50
N ARG A 278 0.68 12.40 -10.97
CA ARG A 278 -0.10 12.68 -12.19
C ARG A 278 0.49 12.02 -13.43
N ARG A 279 1.82 11.93 -13.53
CA ARG A 279 2.51 11.25 -14.64
C ARG A 279 2.06 9.79 -14.82
N ARG A 280 1.62 9.13 -13.75
CA ARG A 280 1.16 7.74 -13.77
C ARG A 280 -0.26 7.55 -14.35
N TYR A 281 -1.01 8.63 -14.51
CA TYR A 281 -2.40 8.60 -15.00
C TYR A 281 -2.59 9.28 -16.36
N VAL A 282 -1.53 9.82 -16.95
CA VAL A 282 -1.58 10.35 -18.33
C VAL A 282 -1.42 9.15 -19.27
N LEU A 283 -2.55 8.62 -19.72
CA LEU A 283 -2.68 7.73 -20.88
C LEU A 283 -3.47 8.48 -21.95
#